data_AF-A0A9W4BG94-F1
#
_entry.id   AF-A0A9W4BG94-F1
#
_cell.length_a   1.000
_cell.length_b   1.000
_cell.length_c   1.000
_cell.angle_alpha   90.00
_cell.angle_beta   90.00
_cell.angle_gamma   90.00
#
_symmetry.space_group_name_H-M   'P 1'
#
loop_
_entity.id
_entity.type
_entity.pdbx_description
1 polymer ?
#
loop_
_entity_poly.entity_id
_entity_poly.type
_entity_poly.pdbx_seq_one_letter_code
_entity_poly.pdbx_strand_id
1 'polypeptide(L)'
;MAEVVAWIEAGDTADAAEYHTAVRDGVTTDLGADVAFVTPSGKTNCMTDSKYAGGALACLVDLVNPPPRPEDAYGEWKGGWVDFDGQSVEVGSVRGDPGRFTAGTGPELPYGRALGFGDYQCRVDTVGLYCANRAHDTAVRFSDAGIEPFGCLQPATAPPQIGERFSC
;
A
#
# COMPACT_ATOMS: atom_id res chain seq x y z
N MET A 1 6.70 16.00 -8.16
CA MET A 1 6.86 14.57 -8.45
C MET A 1 8.32 14.13 -8.35
N ALA A 2 9.21 14.65 -9.21
CA ALA A 2 10.64 14.30 -9.20
C ALA A 2 11.31 14.41 -7.81
N GLU A 3 10.96 15.43 -7.02
CA GLU A 3 11.49 15.61 -5.66
C GLU A 3 11.09 14.48 -4.70
N VAL A 4 9.83 14.03 -4.73
CA VAL A 4 9.34 12.93 -3.88
C VAL A 4 10.02 11.62 -4.26
N VAL A 5 10.12 11.32 -5.56
CA VAL A 5 10.82 10.12 -6.03
C VAL A 5 12.29 10.14 -5.63
N ALA A 6 12.99 11.24 -5.90
CA ALA A 6 14.41 11.38 -5.53
C ALA A 6 14.62 11.23 -4.03
N TRP A 7 13.72 11.78 -3.20
CA TRP A 7 13.77 11.60 -1.76
C TRP A 7 13.54 10.13 -1.34
N ILE A 8 12.58 9.43 -1.94
CA ILE A 8 12.36 8.00 -1.67
C ILE A 8 13.62 7.20 -2.03
N GLU A 9 14.20 7.45 -3.21
CA GLU A 9 15.37 6.74 -3.73
C GLU A 9 16.68 7.03 -2.98
N ALA A 10 16.74 8.17 -2.28
CA ALA A 10 17.87 8.51 -1.41
C ALA A 10 17.88 7.74 -0.07
N GLY A 11 16.88 6.89 0.20
CA GLY A 11 16.87 6.04 1.39
C GLY A 11 17.85 4.87 1.28
N ASP A 12 18.30 4.35 2.42
CA ASP A 12 19.19 3.19 2.45
C ASP A 12 18.43 1.94 1.98
N THR A 13 18.79 1.42 0.81
CA THR A 13 18.07 0.31 0.17
C THR A 13 18.15 -0.98 1.00
N ALA A 14 17.00 -1.60 1.26
CA ALA A 14 16.85 -2.92 1.83
C ALA A 14 16.90 -3.99 0.73
N ASP A 15 17.34 -5.20 1.10
CA ASP A 15 17.32 -6.33 0.19
C ASP A 15 15.88 -6.84 0.06
N ALA A 16 15.31 -6.77 -1.14
CA ALA A 16 13.94 -7.24 -1.40
C ALA A 16 13.76 -8.73 -1.10
N ALA A 17 14.83 -9.53 -1.18
CA ALA A 17 14.80 -10.95 -0.87
C ALA A 17 14.32 -11.25 0.57
N GLU A 18 14.49 -10.29 1.49
CA GLU A 18 14.07 -10.43 2.89
C GLU A 18 12.54 -10.30 3.07
N TYR A 19 11.81 -9.78 2.09
CA TYR A 19 10.41 -9.38 2.22
C TYR A 19 9.41 -10.29 1.48
N HIS A 20 9.84 -11.50 1.09
CA HIS A 20 8.99 -12.51 0.44
C HIS A 20 8.30 -13.46 1.42
N THR A 21 8.09 -13.04 2.66
CA THR A 21 7.39 -13.85 3.66
C THR A 21 6.33 -13.02 4.38
N ALA A 22 5.32 -13.70 4.90
CA ALA A 22 4.36 -13.12 5.83
C ALA A 22 4.10 -14.09 6.99
N VAL A 23 3.88 -13.55 8.18
CA VAL A 23 3.63 -14.34 9.39
C VAL A 23 2.23 -14.05 9.92
N ARG A 24 1.49 -15.12 10.22
CA ARG A 24 0.18 -15.06 10.86
C ARG A 24 0.05 -16.20 11.86
N ASP A 25 -0.37 -15.88 13.08
CA ASP A 25 -0.61 -16.88 14.14
C ASP A 25 0.60 -17.83 14.35
N GLY A 26 1.82 -17.30 14.19
CA GLY A 26 3.08 -18.05 14.30
C GLY A 26 3.46 -18.89 13.07
N VAL A 27 2.61 -18.92 12.03
CA VAL A 27 2.87 -19.62 10.77
C VAL A 27 3.50 -18.64 9.78
N THR A 28 4.66 -19.02 9.24
CA THR A 28 5.33 -18.28 8.14
C THR A 28 4.86 -18.82 6.80
N THR A 29 4.42 -17.92 5.93
CA THR A 29 4.02 -18.18 4.55
C THR A 29 5.08 -17.60 3.62
N ASP A 30 5.56 -18.41 2.68
CA ASP A 30 6.36 -17.95 1.54
C ASP A 30 5.42 -17.32 0.50
N LEU A 31 5.72 -16.09 0.09
CA LEU A 31 4.93 -15.30 -0.85
C LEU A 31 5.40 -15.48 -2.31
N GLY A 32 6.48 -16.22 -2.54
CA GLY A 32 7.08 -16.39 -3.86
C GLY A 32 7.60 -15.07 -4.41
N ALA A 33 7.00 -14.56 -5.48
CA ALA A 33 7.39 -13.30 -6.10
C ALA A 33 6.80 -12.07 -5.39
N ASP A 34 5.78 -12.27 -4.55
CA ASP A 34 5.10 -11.18 -3.86
C ASP A 34 5.90 -10.67 -2.67
N VAL A 35 5.76 -9.38 -2.38
CA VAL A 35 6.45 -8.67 -1.31
C VAL A 35 5.44 -8.26 -0.26
N ALA A 36 5.81 -8.41 1.02
CA ALA A 36 5.06 -7.88 2.14
C ALA A 36 5.98 -7.20 3.16
N PHE A 37 5.50 -6.11 3.74
CA PHE A 37 6.22 -5.41 4.80
C PHE A 37 5.28 -4.60 5.68
N VAL A 38 5.71 -4.30 6.89
CA VAL A 38 4.98 -3.42 7.82
C VAL A 38 5.87 -2.26 8.27
N THR A 39 5.28 -1.10 8.49
CA THR A 39 6.00 0.04 9.08
C THR A 39 6.31 -0.23 10.56
N PRO A 40 7.37 0.37 11.14
CA PRO A 40 7.71 0.14 12.55
C PRO A 40 6.63 0.63 13.52
N SER A 41 5.77 1.57 13.10
CA SER A 41 4.60 1.99 13.87
C SER A 41 3.48 0.94 13.92
N GLY A 42 3.54 -0.09 13.06
CA GLY A 42 2.48 -1.07 12.86
C GLY A 42 1.22 -0.52 12.16
N LYS A 43 1.21 0.76 11.79
CA LYS A 43 0.03 1.44 11.24
C LYS A 43 -0.20 1.20 9.75
N THR A 44 0.79 0.65 9.05
CA THR A 44 0.70 0.39 7.62
C THR A 44 1.32 -0.97 7.32
N ASN A 45 0.49 -1.93 6.91
CA ASN A 45 0.89 -3.26 6.46
C ASN A 45 0.62 -3.37 4.96
N CYS A 46 1.65 -3.56 4.15
CA CYS A 46 1.55 -3.57 2.70
C CYS A 46 1.93 -4.93 2.12
N MET A 47 1.28 -5.30 1.02
CA MET A 47 1.51 -6.57 0.34
C MET A 47 1.15 -6.47 -1.14
N THR A 48 1.94 -7.07 -2.02
CA THR A 48 1.59 -7.25 -3.44
C THR A 48 0.76 -8.52 -3.66
N ASP A 49 0.09 -8.61 -4.81
CA ASP A 49 -0.62 -9.83 -5.20
C ASP A 49 -0.48 -10.06 -6.71
N SER A 50 0.54 -10.82 -7.07
CA SER A 50 0.86 -11.20 -8.46
C SER A 50 -0.22 -12.09 -9.08
N LYS A 51 -0.91 -12.88 -8.26
CA LYS A 51 -1.85 -13.90 -8.73
C LYS A 51 -3.22 -13.33 -9.08
N TYR A 52 -3.72 -12.38 -8.29
CA TYR A 52 -5.08 -11.86 -8.43
C TYR A 52 -5.14 -10.36 -8.73
N ALA A 53 -4.04 -9.62 -8.55
CA ALA A 53 -4.00 -8.17 -8.77
C ALA A 53 -2.83 -7.71 -9.66
N GLY A 54 -2.23 -8.60 -10.46
CA GLY A 54 -1.16 -8.25 -11.40
C GLY A 54 0.10 -7.67 -10.74
N GLY A 55 0.31 -7.93 -9.45
CA GLY A 55 1.43 -7.40 -8.68
C GLY A 55 1.19 -5.98 -8.14
N ALA A 56 -0.03 -5.45 -8.24
CA ALA A 56 -0.41 -4.18 -7.62
C ALA A 56 -0.12 -4.20 -6.11
N LEU A 57 0.25 -3.04 -5.55
CA LEU A 57 0.45 -2.90 -4.11
C LEU A 57 -0.90 -2.63 -3.43
N ALA A 58 -1.15 -3.28 -2.29
CA ALA A 58 -2.21 -2.84 -1.39
C ALA A 58 -1.62 -2.65 -0.01
N CYS A 59 -2.19 -1.71 0.76
CA CYS A 59 -1.81 -1.43 2.13
C CYS A 59 -3.06 -1.37 3.01
N LEU A 60 -3.03 -2.08 4.14
CA LEU A 60 -3.93 -1.86 5.26
C LEU A 60 -3.36 -0.75 6.13
N VAL A 61 -4.05 0.38 6.17
CA VAL A 61 -3.68 1.57 6.93
C VAL A 61 -4.66 1.78 8.08
N ASP A 62 -4.15 1.93 9.29
CA ASP A 62 -4.95 2.30 10.46
C ASP A 62 -5.25 3.81 10.46
N LEU A 63 -6.14 4.22 9.55
CA LEU A 63 -6.55 5.61 9.36
C LEU A 63 -7.35 6.11 10.56
N VAL A 64 -6.99 7.30 11.06
CA VAL A 64 -7.75 7.98 12.12
C VAL A 64 -9.11 8.45 11.59
N ASN A 65 -9.16 8.94 10.36
CA ASN A 65 -10.37 9.42 9.69
C ASN A 65 -10.50 8.76 8.31
N PRO A 66 -10.92 7.48 8.24
CA PRO A 66 -11.13 6.81 6.96
C PRO A 66 -12.31 7.43 6.18
N PRO A 67 -12.37 7.27 4.85
CA PRO A 67 -13.53 7.69 4.07
C PRO A 67 -14.81 7.02 4.58
N PRO A 68 -15.96 7.72 4.48
CA PRO A 68 -17.23 7.15 4.91
C PRO A 68 -17.58 5.93 4.07
N ARG A 69 -18.25 4.95 4.69
CA ARG A 69 -18.79 3.78 3.97
C ARG A 69 -19.79 4.26 2.91
N PRO A 70 -19.61 3.92 1.63
CA PRO A 70 -20.59 4.23 0.58
C PRO A 70 -21.97 3.63 0.86
N GLU A 71 -23.05 4.29 0.43
CA GLU A 71 -24.42 3.81 0.64
C GLU A 71 -24.70 2.48 -0.08
N ASP A 72 -24.03 2.24 -1.20
CA ASP A 72 -24.12 1.04 -2.03
C ASP A 72 -23.17 -0.09 -1.56
N ALA A 73 -22.41 0.13 -0.48
CA ALA A 73 -21.46 -0.86 0.04
C ALA A 73 -22.17 -2.09 0.64
N TYR A 74 -22.03 -3.24 -0.01
CA TYR A 74 -22.62 -4.51 0.43
C TYR A 74 -21.56 -5.52 0.90
N GLY A 75 -21.43 -5.70 2.22
CA GLY A 75 -20.45 -6.60 2.84
C GLY A 75 -19.63 -5.93 3.94
N GLU A 76 -18.45 -6.49 4.23
CA GLU A 76 -17.51 -5.95 5.21
C GLU A 76 -16.77 -4.75 4.62
N TRP A 77 -16.96 -3.58 5.23
CA TRP A 77 -16.29 -2.34 4.83
C TRP A 77 -14.92 -2.22 5.51
N LYS A 78 -13.88 -1.96 4.73
CA LYS A 78 -12.52 -1.70 5.22
C LYS A 78 -12.05 -0.32 4.77
N GLY A 79 -12.40 0.71 5.53
CA GLY A 79 -12.05 2.10 5.21
C GLY A 79 -10.54 2.37 5.10
N GLY A 80 -9.71 1.56 5.77
CA GLY A 80 -8.25 1.64 5.70
C GLY A 80 -7.61 0.75 4.63
N TRP A 81 -8.39 0.07 3.79
CA TRP A 81 -7.85 -0.70 2.68
C TRP A 81 -7.49 0.25 1.54
N VAL A 82 -6.21 0.29 1.15
CA VAL A 82 -5.73 1.17 0.09
C VAL A 82 -5.10 0.34 -1.01
N ASP A 83 -5.71 0.32 -2.19
CA ASP A 83 -5.15 -0.31 -3.38
C ASP A 83 -4.40 0.76 -4.20
N PHE A 84 -3.14 0.48 -4.55
CA PHE A 84 -2.30 1.32 -5.40
C PHE A 84 -1.72 0.46 -6.52
N ASP A 85 -2.29 0.58 -7.72
CA ASP A 85 -1.89 -0.20 -8.90
C ASP A 85 -0.78 0.47 -9.74
N GLY A 86 -0.37 1.67 -9.34
CA GLY A 86 0.59 2.51 -10.04
C GLY A 86 -0.03 3.64 -10.87
N GLN A 87 -1.27 3.51 -11.33
CA GLN A 87 -1.99 4.56 -12.08
C GLN A 87 -3.12 5.21 -11.28
N SER A 88 -3.63 4.49 -10.29
CA SER A 88 -4.73 4.89 -9.46
C SER A 88 -4.54 4.45 -8.01
N VAL A 89 -5.21 5.17 -7.12
CA VAL A 89 -5.28 4.86 -5.69
C VAL A 89 -6.74 4.79 -5.31
N GLU A 90 -7.15 3.70 -4.69
CA GLU A 90 -8.49 3.53 -4.13
C GLU A 90 -8.39 3.40 -2.62
N VAL A 91 -9.15 4.22 -1.89
CA VAL A 91 -9.14 4.26 -0.43
C VAL A 91 -10.50 3.81 0.09
N GLY A 92 -10.49 2.77 0.90
CA GLY A 92 -11.69 2.16 1.44
C GLY A 92 -12.39 1.29 0.42
N SER A 93 -12.53 0.00 0.73
CA SER A 93 -13.25 -0.94 -0.13
C SER A 93 -14.06 -1.96 0.67
N VAL A 94 -15.11 -2.47 0.04
CA VAL A 94 -15.84 -3.64 0.53
C VAL A 94 -15.03 -4.90 0.24
N ARG A 95 -14.83 -5.74 1.25
CA ARG A 95 -14.09 -7.00 1.13
C ARG A 95 -14.98 -8.19 1.49
N GLY A 96 -15.31 -8.99 0.49
CA GLY A 96 -15.99 -10.28 0.67
C GLY A 96 -15.02 -11.47 0.64
N ASP A 97 -13.83 -11.28 0.08
CA ASP A 97 -12.76 -12.25 0.05
C ASP A 97 -11.77 -12.00 1.21
N PRO A 98 -11.04 -13.03 1.66
CA PRO A 98 -10.09 -12.87 2.74
C PRO A 98 -8.92 -11.91 2.40
N GLY A 99 -8.67 -11.67 1.10
CA GLY A 99 -7.61 -10.78 0.61
C GLY A 99 -6.20 -11.33 0.83
N ARG A 100 -5.23 -10.66 0.19
CA ARG A 100 -3.80 -10.98 0.29
C ARG A 100 -3.28 -11.02 1.73
N PHE A 101 -3.81 -10.17 2.61
CA PHE A 101 -3.41 -10.10 4.02
C PHE A 101 -3.83 -11.32 4.87
N THR A 102 -4.53 -12.30 4.30
CA THR A 102 -4.66 -13.59 4.99
C THR A 102 -3.34 -14.31 5.18
N ALA A 103 -2.35 -14.06 4.33
CA ALA A 103 -0.98 -14.57 4.50
C ALA A 103 -0.30 -14.02 5.76
N GLY A 104 -0.77 -12.88 6.28
CA GLY A 104 -0.31 -12.26 7.51
C GLY A 104 0.35 -10.91 7.31
N THR A 105 1.36 -10.66 8.13
CA THR A 105 2.15 -9.43 8.13
C THR A 105 3.57 -9.75 7.69
N GLY A 106 4.11 -8.95 6.77
CA GLY A 106 5.51 -9.09 6.35
C GLY A 106 6.50 -8.61 7.40
N PRO A 107 7.81 -8.76 7.15
CA PRO A 107 8.85 -8.19 7.99
C PRO A 107 8.71 -6.67 8.16
N GLU A 108 9.21 -6.16 9.28
CA GLU A 108 9.28 -4.71 9.49
C GLU A 108 10.29 -4.09 8.51
N LEU A 109 9.89 -3.02 7.81
CA LEU A 109 10.79 -2.16 7.04
C LEU A 109 11.18 -0.95 7.92
N PRO A 110 12.44 -0.84 8.39
CA PRO A 110 12.82 0.20 9.34
C PRO A 110 12.71 1.63 8.78
N TYR A 111 12.56 2.61 9.68
CA TYR A 111 12.59 4.02 9.31
C TYR A 111 13.87 4.38 8.52
N GLY A 112 13.71 5.22 7.51
CA GLY A 112 14.79 5.67 6.63
C GLY A 112 15.18 4.65 5.54
N ARG A 113 14.74 3.40 5.64
CA ARG A 113 15.02 2.38 4.61
C ARG A 113 14.10 2.55 3.42
N ALA A 114 14.67 2.29 2.24
CA ALA A 114 13.93 2.17 1.00
C ALA A 114 13.84 0.71 0.55
N LEU A 115 12.74 0.31 -0.06
CA LEU A 115 12.49 -1.04 -0.56
C LEU A 115 11.97 -0.93 -1.99
N GLY A 116 12.69 -1.55 -2.93
CA GLY A 116 12.31 -1.60 -4.34
C GLY A 116 11.80 -2.98 -4.75
N PHE A 117 10.69 -3.05 -5.47
CA PHE A 117 10.10 -4.29 -5.97
C PHE A 117 9.20 -4.01 -7.17
N GLY A 118 9.38 -4.75 -8.28
CA GLY A 118 8.72 -4.42 -9.55
C GLY A 118 8.97 -2.96 -9.94
N ASP A 119 7.90 -2.23 -10.27
CA ASP A 119 7.96 -0.79 -10.56
C ASP A 119 7.87 0.10 -9.31
N TYR A 120 7.69 -0.49 -8.12
CA TYR A 120 7.54 0.25 -6.88
C TYR A 120 8.89 0.58 -6.24
N GLN A 121 8.94 1.77 -5.64
CA GLN A 121 9.95 2.13 -4.65
C GLN A 121 9.25 2.71 -3.44
N CYS A 122 9.43 2.08 -2.30
CA CYS A 122 8.88 2.56 -1.04
C CYS A 122 9.99 3.06 -0.12
N ARG A 123 9.70 4.06 0.73
CA ARG A 123 10.57 4.52 1.82
C ARG A 123 9.73 4.82 3.05
N VAL A 124 10.16 4.32 4.21
CA VAL A 124 9.49 4.57 5.48
C VAL A 124 10.08 5.80 6.15
N ASP A 125 9.22 6.72 6.58
CA ASP A 125 9.56 7.85 7.44
C ASP A 125 8.70 7.85 8.70
N THR A 126 9.12 8.61 9.71
CA THR A 126 8.38 8.83 10.96
C THR A 126 6.97 9.36 10.76
N VAL A 127 6.70 10.05 9.64
CA VAL A 127 5.37 10.63 9.33
C VAL A 127 4.57 9.82 8.30
N GLY A 128 5.07 8.67 7.87
CA GLY A 128 4.35 7.77 6.95
C GLY A 128 5.26 6.97 6.02
N LEU A 129 4.65 6.01 5.34
CA LEU A 129 5.24 5.27 4.23
C LEU A 129 5.01 6.06 2.94
N TYR A 130 6.03 6.20 2.11
CA TYR A 130 5.90 6.76 0.77
C TYR A 130 6.21 5.66 -0.23
N CYS A 131 5.35 5.44 -1.22
CA CYS A 131 5.63 4.52 -2.32
C CYS A 131 5.41 5.22 -3.65
N ALA A 132 6.42 5.20 -4.52
CA ALA A 132 6.34 5.62 -5.91
C ALA A 132 6.15 4.41 -6.82
N ASN A 133 5.47 4.61 -7.96
CA ASN A 133 5.51 3.70 -9.10
C ASN A 133 6.23 4.39 -10.26
N ARG A 134 7.37 3.84 -10.67
CA ARG A 134 8.26 4.45 -11.67
C ARG A 134 7.73 4.35 -13.10
N ALA A 135 6.96 3.32 -13.41
CA ALA A 135 6.39 3.14 -14.74
C ALA A 135 5.33 4.19 -15.07
N HIS A 136 4.76 4.82 -14.04
CA HIS A 136 3.64 5.75 -14.17
C HIS A 136 3.91 7.15 -13.60
N ASP A 137 5.09 7.40 -13.04
CA ASP A 137 5.45 8.67 -12.40
C ASP A 137 4.40 9.14 -11.37
N THR A 138 3.87 8.18 -10.59
CA THR A 138 2.95 8.44 -9.47
C THR A 138 3.60 8.08 -8.14
N ALA A 139 3.13 8.69 -7.04
CA ALA A 139 3.49 8.27 -5.71
C ALA A 139 2.37 8.53 -4.71
N VAL A 140 2.44 7.87 -3.57
CA VAL A 140 1.44 7.97 -2.50
C VAL A 140 2.15 7.95 -1.16
N ARG A 141 1.73 8.83 -0.24
CA ARG A 141 2.05 8.71 1.18
C ARG A 141 0.89 8.05 1.90
N PHE A 142 1.20 6.99 2.62
CA PHE A 142 0.32 6.24 3.51
C PHE A 142 0.66 6.62 4.94
N SER A 143 -0.29 7.23 5.64
CA SER A 143 -0.17 7.57 7.06
C SER A 143 -1.52 7.40 7.73
N ASP A 144 -1.53 7.24 9.06
CA ASP A 144 -2.75 7.25 9.86
C ASP A 144 -3.54 8.56 9.73
N ALA A 145 -2.84 9.68 9.45
CA ALA A 145 -3.44 10.98 9.17
C ALA A 145 -4.13 11.08 7.80
N GLY A 146 -3.89 10.15 6.88
CA GLY A 146 -4.50 10.14 5.56
C GLY A 146 -3.62 9.57 4.45
N ILE A 147 -4.24 9.44 3.27
CA ILE A 147 -3.61 9.02 2.03
C ILE A 147 -3.39 10.24 1.15
N GLU A 148 -2.14 10.51 0.80
CA GLU A 148 -1.77 11.70 0.04
C GLU A 148 -1.15 11.31 -1.31
N PRO A 149 -1.83 11.62 -2.44
CA PRO A 149 -1.32 11.33 -3.77
C PRO A 149 -0.30 12.37 -4.25
N PHE A 150 0.61 11.94 -5.12
CA PHE A 150 1.59 12.78 -5.81
C PHE A 150 1.64 12.44 -7.30
N GLY A 151 2.21 13.34 -8.10
CA GLY A 151 2.30 13.16 -9.55
C GLY A 151 1.04 13.62 -10.25
N CYS A 152 0.54 12.84 -11.21
CA CYS A 152 -0.70 13.13 -11.92
C CYS A 152 -1.97 12.68 -11.19
N LEU A 153 -1.84 11.95 -10.08
CA LEU A 153 -2.98 11.44 -9.31
C LEU A 153 -3.84 12.58 -8.78
N GLN A 154 -5.09 12.66 -9.24
CA GLN A 154 -6.07 13.66 -8.84
C GLN A 154 -7.35 12.99 -8.37
N PRO A 155 -8.16 13.62 -7.49
CA PRO A 155 -9.46 13.10 -7.11
C PRO A 155 -10.31 12.77 -8.34
N ALA A 156 -10.84 11.55 -8.38
CA ALA A 156 -11.69 11.04 -9.44
C ALA A 156 -12.99 10.48 -8.85
N THR A 157 -13.97 10.22 -9.70
CA THR A 157 -15.20 9.55 -9.26
C THR A 157 -14.86 8.14 -8.80
N ALA A 158 -15.13 7.85 -7.51
CA ALA A 158 -14.97 6.52 -6.97
C ALA A 158 -15.96 5.55 -7.65
N PRO A 159 -15.51 4.33 -8.05
CA PRO A 159 -16.40 3.26 -8.48
C PRO A 159 -17.37 2.87 -7.35
N PRO A 160 -18.44 2.14 -7.67
CA PRO A 160 -19.31 1.53 -6.67
C PRO A 160 -18.52 0.79 -5.59
N GLN A 161 -18.94 0.91 -4.32
CA GLN A 161 -18.33 0.24 -3.16
C GLN A 161 -16.89 0.68 -2.81
N ILE A 162 -16.37 1.75 -3.44
CA ILE A 162 -15.08 2.38 -3.11
C ILE A 162 -15.34 3.73 -2.43
N GLY A 163 -14.55 4.07 -1.41
CA GLY A 163 -14.71 5.31 -0.64
C GLY A 163 -14.21 6.53 -1.39
N GLU A 164 -12.93 6.51 -1.78
CA GLU A 164 -12.29 7.56 -2.55
C GLU A 164 -11.43 6.95 -3.66
N ARG A 165 -11.30 7.67 -4.77
CA ARG A 165 -10.40 7.31 -5.87
C ARG A 165 -9.56 8.50 -6.28
N PHE A 166 -8.29 8.24 -6.54
CA PHE A 166 -7.39 9.14 -7.24
C PHE A 166 -6.90 8.46 -8.50
N SER A 167 -6.84 9.16 -9.61
CA SER A 167 -6.26 8.62 -10.83
C SER A 167 -5.62 9.69 -11.68
N CYS A 168 -4.70 9.25 -12.53
CA CYS A 168 -4.42 9.91 -13.79
C CYS A 168 -5.45 9.42 -14.84
#